data_AF-A0A1M5DEJ7-F1
#
_entry.id   AF-A0A1M5DEJ7-F1
#
_cell.length_a   1.000
_cell.length_b   1.000
_cell.length_c   1.000
_cell.angle_alpha   90.00
_cell.angle_beta   90.00
_cell.angle_gamma   90.00
#
_symmetry.space_group_name_H-M   'P 1'
#
loop_
_entity.id
_entity.type
_entity.pdbx_description
1 polymer ?
#
loop_
_entity_poly.entity_id
_entity_poly.type
_entity_poly.pdbx_seq_one_letter_code
_entity_poly.pdbx_strand_id
1 'polypeptide(L)'
;MDVILLEKKKMAQAMNFGKYPVLSVDLDNKLHEDDDYAIGCECRVAWDRDDGRYNGMTTKCTLKIEGGKYFLTNPGIIIKACHGVDDFIEDIRRANLPLVHKGQTVAVAHYSKELDIKFVRVMKVSDRIDILCETVATLEDF
;
A
#
# COMPACT_ATOMS: atom_id res chain seq x y z
N MET A 1 17.00 5.89 -11.31
CA MET A 1 16.58 7.12 -10.61
C MET A 1 17.06 7.01 -9.17
N ASP A 2 16.95 8.04 -8.32
CA ASP A 2 17.35 7.90 -6.92
C ASP A 2 16.32 7.02 -6.19
N VAL A 3 16.73 5.82 -5.74
CA VAL A 3 15.91 4.81 -5.04
C VAL A 3 15.24 5.37 -3.78
N ILE A 4 15.89 6.35 -3.14
CA ILE A 4 15.47 6.95 -1.87
C ILE A 4 15.51 8.48 -2.01
N LEU A 5 14.36 9.11 -1.82
CA LEU A 5 14.22 10.56 -1.83
C LEU A 5 14.44 11.10 -0.41
N LEU A 6 15.55 11.81 -0.21
CA LEU A 6 15.91 12.46 1.05
C LEU A 6 15.73 13.98 1.01
N GLU A 7 15.76 14.56 -0.19
CA GLU A 7 15.63 16.00 -0.37
C GLU A 7 14.17 16.44 -0.15
N LYS A 8 13.97 17.47 0.69
CA LYS A 8 12.63 17.99 1.05
C LYS A 8 11.75 18.31 -0.15
N LYS A 9 12.32 18.92 -1.20
CA LYS A 9 11.58 19.28 -2.42
C LYS A 9 11.13 18.03 -3.20
N LYS A 10 12.02 17.04 -3.37
CA LYS A 10 11.69 15.77 -4.04
C LYS A 10 10.62 14.98 -3.27
N MET A 11 10.72 14.91 -1.94
CA MET A 11 9.71 14.28 -1.09
C MET A 11 8.35 14.97 -1.22
N ALA A 12 8.31 16.31 -1.18
CA ALA A 12 7.06 17.07 -1.34
C ALA A 12 6.45 16.89 -2.74
N GLN A 13 7.27 16.81 -3.79
CA GLN A 13 6.78 16.54 -5.13
C GLN A 13 6.17 15.15 -5.28
N ALA A 14 6.74 14.14 -4.62
CA ALA A 14 6.21 12.78 -4.64
C ALA A 14 4.90 12.66 -3.88
N MET A 15 4.78 13.31 -2.70
CA MET A 15 3.64 13.12 -1.79
C MET A 15 2.60 14.25 -1.84
N ASN A 16 3.03 15.50 -1.74
CA ASN A 16 2.15 16.64 -1.42
C ASN A 16 1.52 17.28 -2.65
N PHE A 17 2.12 17.14 -3.83
CA PHE A 17 1.57 17.69 -5.08
C PHE A 17 0.69 16.70 -5.84
N GLY A 18 0.29 15.59 -5.20
CA GLY A 18 -0.62 14.61 -5.79
C GLY A 18 -0.02 13.86 -6.98
N LYS A 19 1.31 13.83 -7.13
CA LYS A 19 1.99 13.16 -8.25
C LYS A 19 1.75 11.65 -8.21
N TYR A 20 1.73 11.06 -7.03
CA TYR A 20 1.51 9.64 -6.81
C TYR A 20 0.53 9.43 -5.64
N PRO A 21 -0.21 8.31 -5.62
CA PRO A 21 -0.79 7.80 -4.37
C PRO A 21 0.31 7.63 -3.33
N VAL A 22 -0.01 7.90 -2.07
CA VAL A 22 0.94 7.83 -0.96
C VAL A 22 0.53 6.73 0.01
N LEU A 23 1.44 5.80 0.26
CA LEU A 23 1.35 4.84 1.34
C LEU A 23 2.36 5.20 2.44
N SER A 24 2.17 4.68 3.64
CA SER A 24 3.05 4.95 4.77
C SER A 24 3.47 3.68 5.49
N VAL A 25 4.67 3.74 6.07
CA VAL A 25 5.21 2.72 6.99
C VAL A 25 5.84 3.42 8.19
N ASP A 26 5.35 3.04 9.37
CA ASP A 26 5.95 3.40 10.64
C ASP A 26 6.96 2.31 11.03
N LEU A 27 8.25 2.65 11.02
CA LEU A 27 9.33 1.71 11.31
C LEU A 27 9.40 1.35 12.80
N ASP A 28 8.73 2.12 13.65
CA ASP A 28 8.65 1.85 15.09
C ASP A 28 7.57 0.80 15.39
N ASN A 29 6.62 0.59 14.46
CA ASN A 29 5.48 -0.31 14.63
C ASN A 29 5.78 -1.73 14.11
N LYS A 30 6.79 -2.38 14.70
CA LYS A 30 7.06 -3.80 14.45
C LYS A 30 6.06 -4.66 15.23
N LEU A 31 5.49 -5.69 14.60
CA LEU A 31 4.60 -6.61 15.32
C LEU A 31 5.36 -7.42 16.38
N HIS A 32 6.59 -7.81 16.09
CA HIS A 32 7.50 -8.48 17.02
C HIS A 32 8.94 -7.97 16.83
N GLU A 33 9.74 -7.94 17.91
CA GLU A 33 11.14 -7.44 17.89
C GLU A 33 12.04 -8.22 16.90
N ASP A 34 11.71 -9.49 16.67
CA ASP A 34 12.44 -10.45 15.82
C ASP A 34 11.84 -10.66 14.42
N ASP A 35 10.77 -9.92 14.06
CA ASP A 35 10.16 -10.08 12.74
C ASP A 35 10.99 -9.37 11.66
N ASP A 36 11.36 -10.12 10.62
CA ASP A 36 12.05 -9.63 9.40
C ASP A 36 11.13 -8.81 8.47
N TYR A 37 9.94 -8.44 8.94
CA TYR A 37 8.96 -7.70 8.17
C TYR A 37 8.37 -6.48 8.91
N ALA A 38 8.06 -5.43 8.15
CA ALA A 38 7.37 -4.24 8.63
C ALA A 38 5.96 -4.15 8.02
N ILE A 39 4.97 -3.74 8.81
CA ILE A 39 3.59 -3.52 8.36
C ILE A 39 3.32 -2.02 8.23
N GLY A 40 2.88 -1.61 7.05
CA GLY A 40 2.46 -0.26 6.73
C GLY A 40 0.95 -0.06 6.79
N CYS A 41 0.49 1.02 6.15
CA CYS A 41 -0.91 1.36 6.08
C CYS A 41 -1.73 0.37 5.24
N GLU A 42 -3.04 0.43 5.40
CA GLU A 42 -3.99 -0.23 4.50
C GLU A 42 -4.19 0.60 3.21
N CYS A 43 -4.52 -0.07 2.13
CA CYS A 43 -4.86 0.50 0.84
C CYS A 43 -5.89 -0.37 0.11
N ARG A 44 -6.39 0.12 -1.03
CA ARG A 44 -7.21 -0.64 -1.98
C ARG A 44 -6.41 -0.89 -3.23
N VAL A 45 -6.44 -2.13 -3.72
CA VAL A 45 -5.87 -2.53 -5.00
C VAL A 45 -7.02 -2.77 -5.98
N ALA A 46 -7.03 -2.03 -7.09
CA ALA A 46 -7.98 -2.24 -8.16
C ALA A 46 -7.70 -3.57 -8.87
N TRP A 47 -8.76 -4.30 -9.25
CA TRP A 47 -8.61 -5.56 -9.96
C TRP A 47 -8.18 -5.36 -11.42
N ASP A 48 -8.46 -4.18 -11.99
CA ASP A 48 -8.11 -3.76 -13.35
C ASP A 48 -8.35 -4.85 -14.41
N ARG A 49 -9.53 -5.48 -14.32
CA ARG A 49 -10.01 -6.53 -15.22
C ARG A 49 -10.95 -5.96 -16.29
N ASP A 50 -10.79 -6.45 -17.52
CA ASP A 50 -11.66 -6.10 -18.66
C ASP A 50 -13.00 -6.88 -18.67
N ASP A 51 -13.29 -7.63 -17.61
CA ASP A 51 -14.55 -8.37 -17.42
C ASP A 51 -15.57 -7.48 -16.68
N GLY A 52 -16.72 -7.24 -17.32
CA GLY A 52 -17.81 -6.43 -16.77
C GLY A 52 -18.34 -6.91 -15.42
N ARG A 53 -18.17 -8.19 -15.06
CA ARG A 53 -18.54 -8.73 -13.74
C ARG A 53 -17.67 -8.20 -12.61
N TYR A 54 -16.42 -7.86 -12.92
CA TYR A 54 -15.39 -7.47 -11.94
C TYR A 54 -14.94 -6.02 -12.09
N ASN A 55 -15.53 -5.27 -13.01
CA ASN A 55 -15.22 -3.87 -13.25
C ASN A 55 -15.49 -3.03 -11.99
N GLY A 56 -14.53 -2.19 -11.62
CA GLY A 56 -14.61 -1.35 -10.42
C GLY A 56 -14.39 -2.08 -9.09
N MET A 57 -14.13 -3.40 -9.11
CA MET A 57 -13.83 -4.13 -7.88
C MET A 57 -12.44 -3.80 -7.35
N THR A 58 -12.35 -3.70 -6.03
CA THR A 58 -11.11 -3.45 -5.31
C THR A 58 -10.96 -4.44 -4.16
N THR A 59 -9.73 -4.83 -3.85
CA THR A 59 -9.39 -5.62 -2.67
C THR A 59 -8.72 -4.73 -1.62
N LYS A 60 -9.09 -4.89 -0.35
CA LYS A 60 -8.34 -4.28 0.77
C LYS A 60 -7.02 -5.01 0.95
N CYS A 61 -5.92 -4.29 0.93
CA CYS A 61 -4.59 -4.82 1.20
C CYS A 61 -3.89 -4.02 2.29
N THR A 62 -2.93 -4.66 2.94
CA THR A 62 -1.99 -4.00 3.84
C THR A 62 -0.61 -3.99 3.20
N LEU A 63 0.11 -2.88 3.32
CA LEU A 63 1.49 -2.82 2.88
C LEU A 63 2.37 -3.66 3.83
N LYS A 64 3.15 -4.58 3.28
CA LYS A 64 4.15 -5.39 3.99
C LYS A 64 5.51 -5.20 3.32
N ILE A 65 6.55 -5.03 4.13
CA ILE A 65 7.94 -5.03 3.66
C ILE A 65 8.61 -6.25 4.25
N GLU A 66 9.16 -7.14 3.43
CA GLU A 66 9.84 -8.36 3.87
C GLU A 66 11.04 -8.64 2.97
N GLY A 67 12.21 -8.92 3.56
CA GLY A 67 13.43 -9.19 2.79
C GLY A 67 13.80 -8.07 1.79
N GLY A 68 13.48 -6.81 2.11
CA GLY A 68 13.71 -5.65 1.25
C GLY A 68 12.72 -5.48 0.08
N LYS A 69 11.69 -6.33 0.00
CA LYS A 69 10.64 -6.29 -1.03
C LYS A 69 9.34 -5.75 -0.46
N TYR A 70 8.52 -5.17 -1.33
CA TYR A 70 7.23 -4.58 -0.97
C TYR A 70 6.10 -5.49 -1.46
N PHE A 71 5.11 -5.71 -0.60
CA PHE A 71 3.96 -6.56 -0.87
C PHE A 71 2.69 -5.86 -0.44
N LEU A 72 1.64 -5.97 -1.25
CA LEU A 72 0.29 -5.57 -0.89
C LEU A 72 -0.48 -6.86 -0.57
N THR A 73 -0.60 -7.14 0.72
CA THR A 73 -1.12 -8.42 1.22
C THR A 73 -2.60 -8.31 1.51
N ASN A 74 -3.38 -9.26 0.98
CA ASN A 74 -4.80 -9.36 1.28
C ASN A 74 -4.99 -10.30 2.49
N PRO A 75 -5.58 -9.85 3.61
CA PRO A 75 -5.87 -10.73 4.76
C PRO A 75 -6.97 -11.77 4.50
N GLY A 76 -7.53 -11.81 3.29
CA GLY A 76 -8.69 -12.62 2.94
C GLY A 76 -9.99 -11.88 3.21
N ILE A 77 -11.05 -12.30 2.51
CA ILE A 77 -12.39 -11.74 2.68
C ILE A 77 -13.26 -12.79 3.37
N ILE A 78 -13.73 -12.49 4.57
CA ILE A 78 -14.81 -13.25 5.21
C ILE A 78 -16.12 -12.54 4.89
N ILE A 79 -16.98 -13.21 4.12
CA ILE A 79 -18.34 -12.72 3.85
C ILE A 79 -19.20 -13.08 5.06
N LYS A 80 -19.64 -12.08 5.81
CA LYS A 80 -20.63 -12.28 6.88
C LYS A 80 -22.04 -12.36 6.28
N ALA A 81 -22.89 -13.19 6.87
CA ALA A 81 -24.28 -13.38 6.43
C ALA A 81 -25.18 -12.17 6.74
N CYS A 82 -24.76 -11.29 7.66
CA CYS A 82 -25.45 -10.05 8.00
C CYS A 82 -24.52 -8.85 7.75
N HIS A 83 -25.05 -7.81 7.11
CA HIS A 83 -24.40 -6.50 6.93
C HIS A 83 -25.05 -5.53 7.93
N GLY A 84 -24.31 -5.18 8.97
CA GLY A 84 -24.75 -4.29 10.04
C GLY A 84 -24.09 -2.91 9.99
N VAL A 85 -24.32 -2.10 11.01
CA VAL A 85 -23.76 -0.75 11.13
C VAL A 85 -22.23 -0.77 11.11
N ASP A 86 -21.60 -1.74 11.78
CA ASP A 86 -20.15 -1.87 11.80
C ASP A 86 -19.57 -2.17 10.40
N ASP A 87 -20.27 -2.97 9.60
CA ASP A 87 -19.85 -3.27 8.22
C ASP A 87 -19.97 -2.02 7.35
N PHE A 88 -21.03 -1.22 7.52
CA PHE A 88 -21.18 0.07 6.83
C PHE A 88 -20.08 1.08 7.23
N ILE A 89 -19.72 1.17 8.51
CA ILE A 89 -18.62 2.03 8.97
C ILE A 89 -17.29 1.56 8.35
N GLU A 90 -17.05 0.26 8.31
CA GLU A 90 -15.87 -0.31 7.66
C GLU A 90 -15.86 -0.03 6.15
N ASP A 91 -17.00 -0.09 5.47
CA ASP A 91 -17.13 0.27 4.05
C ASP A 91 -16.79 1.75 3.80
N ILE A 92 -17.25 2.67 4.66
CA ILE A 92 -16.86 4.09 4.61
C ILE A 92 -15.36 4.24 4.82
N ARG A 93 -14.80 3.55 5.82
CA ARG A 93 -13.36 3.59 6.10
C ARG A 93 -12.55 3.16 4.88
N ARG A 94 -12.97 2.04 4.25
CA ARG A 94 -12.35 1.51 3.02
C ARG A 94 -12.46 2.46 1.84
N ALA A 95 -13.59 3.14 1.65
CA ALA A 95 -13.78 4.08 0.56
C ALA A 95 -12.76 5.25 0.58
N ASN A 96 -12.23 5.58 1.77
CA ASN A 96 -11.24 6.64 1.97
C ASN A 96 -9.79 6.14 1.94
N LEU A 97 -9.55 4.84 1.80
CA LEU A 97 -8.19 4.31 1.66
C LEU A 97 -7.60 4.68 0.29
N PRO A 98 -6.27 4.90 0.21
CA PRO A 98 -5.57 5.09 -1.06
C PRO A 98 -5.89 3.96 -2.04
N LEU A 99 -6.21 4.30 -3.28
CA LEU A 99 -6.46 3.35 -4.37
C LEU A 99 -5.22 3.26 -5.25
N VAL A 100 -4.77 2.05 -5.51
CA VAL A 100 -3.65 1.76 -6.41
C VAL A 100 -4.07 0.81 -7.54
N HIS A 101 -3.46 0.99 -8.70
CA HIS A 101 -3.72 0.25 -9.93
C HIS A 101 -2.50 -0.55 -10.38
N LYS A 102 -2.71 -1.54 -11.25
CA LYS A 102 -1.62 -2.32 -11.86
C LYS A 102 -0.64 -1.40 -12.60
N GLY A 103 0.65 -1.65 -12.44
CA GLY A 103 1.71 -0.86 -13.08
C GLY A 103 1.86 0.57 -12.55
N GLN A 104 1.03 1.01 -11.59
CA GLN A 104 1.05 2.38 -11.09
C GLN A 104 2.27 2.64 -10.20
N THR A 105 2.89 3.80 -10.39
CA THR A 105 3.92 4.33 -9.49
C THR A 105 3.29 4.90 -8.23
N VAL A 106 3.81 4.50 -7.07
CA VAL A 106 3.32 4.84 -5.74
C VAL A 106 4.48 5.34 -4.87
N ALA A 107 4.24 6.39 -4.10
CA ALA A 107 5.19 6.88 -3.11
C ALA A 107 4.95 6.18 -1.75
N VAL A 108 6.02 5.74 -1.10
CA VAL A 108 5.98 5.13 0.24
C VAL A 108 6.78 5.99 1.21
N ALA A 109 6.08 6.66 2.11
CA ALA A 109 6.66 7.46 3.17
C ALA A 109 7.09 6.55 4.33
N HIS A 110 8.40 6.50 4.58
CA HIS A 110 8.96 5.77 5.71
C HIS A 110 9.33 6.77 6.79
N TYR A 111 8.96 6.49 8.03
CA TYR A 111 9.35 7.30 9.17
C TYR A 111 9.56 6.46 10.42
N SER A 112 10.39 6.97 11.33
CA SER A 112 10.59 6.50 12.69
C SER A 112 10.70 7.74 13.56
N LYS A 113 9.83 7.85 14.57
CA LYS A 113 9.91 8.92 15.55
C LYS A 113 10.99 8.63 16.58
N GLU A 114 11.15 7.36 16.95
CA GLU A 114 12.17 6.94 17.91
C GLU A 114 13.59 7.22 17.42
N LEU A 115 13.86 6.95 16.14
CA LEU A 115 15.17 7.11 15.52
C LEU A 115 15.38 8.46 14.82
N ASP A 116 14.36 9.33 14.78
CA ASP A 116 14.32 10.58 14.00
C ASP A 116 14.67 10.39 12.50
N ILE A 117 14.12 9.35 11.89
CA ILE A 117 14.35 9.02 10.47
C ILE A 117 13.10 9.33 9.67
N LYS A 118 13.29 9.90 8.47
CA LYS A 118 12.25 10.04 7.45
C LYS A 118 12.82 10.03 6.04
N PHE A 119 12.16 9.31 5.14
CA PHE A 119 12.50 9.30 3.72
C PHE A 119 11.32 8.78 2.90
N VAL A 120 11.34 9.04 1.59
CA VAL A 120 10.34 8.51 0.66
C VAL A 120 11.01 7.55 -0.31
N ARG A 121 10.38 6.40 -0.57
CA ARG A 121 10.73 5.52 -1.68
C ARG A 121 9.64 5.53 -2.71
N VAL A 122 9.99 5.22 -3.94
CA VAL A 122 9.03 5.10 -5.05
C VAL A 122 9.00 3.63 -5.49
N MET A 123 7.81 3.08 -5.59
CA MET A 123 7.59 1.70 -6.03
C MET A 123 6.62 1.66 -7.21
N LYS A 124 6.75 0.63 -8.04
CA LYS A 124 5.81 0.29 -9.09
C LYS A 124 4.99 -0.93 -8.64
N VAL A 125 3.67 -0.80 -8.68
CA VAL A 125 2.77 -1.95 -8.47
C VAL A 125 2.93 -2.91 -9.65
N SER A 126 2.98 -4.23 -9.38
CA SER A 126 3.09 -5.24 -10.43
C SER A 126 2.04 -5.05 -11.54
N ASP A 127 2.43 -5.32 -12.79
CA ASP A 127 1.51 -5.33 -13.93
C ASP A 127 0.49 -6.50 -13.85
N ARG A 128 0.77 -7.49 -12.98
CA ARG A 128 -0.14 -8.56 -12.60
C ARG A 128 -0.65 -8.35 -11.16
N ILE A 129 -1.97 -8.25 -11.01
CA ILE A 129 -2.65 -8.27 -9.72
C ILE A 129 -3.04 -9.71 -9.38
N ASP A 130 -2.60 -10.18 -8.21
CA ASP A 130 -3.13 -11.40 -7.62
C ASP A 130 -4.12 -11.01 -6.52
N ILE A 131 -5.39 -11.31 -6.78
CA ILE A 131 -6.51 -10.90 -5.91
C ILE A 131 -6.69 -11.83 -4.70
N LEU A 132 -6.16 -13.06 -4.78
CA LEU A 132 -6.25 -14.08 -3.74
C LEU A 132 -4.94 -14.24 -2.95
N CYS A 133 -3.85 -13.68 -3.46
CA CYS A 133 -2.53 -13.74 -2.84
C CYS A 133 -1.92 -12.34 -2.69
N GLU A 134 -0.64 -12.29 -2.37
CA GLU A 134 0.11 -11.04 -2.27
C GLU A 134 0.32 -10.42 -3.66
N THR A 135 -0.06 -9.16 -3.83
CA THR A 135 0.32 -8.39 -5.01
C THR A 135 1.70 -7.79 -4.76
N VAL A 136 2.69 -8.21 -5.54
CA VAL A 136 4.07 -7.73 -5.42
C VAL A 136 4.16 -6.28 -5.91
N ALA A 137 4.93 -5.46 -5.19
CA ALA A 137 5.38 -4.15 -5.65
C ALA A 137 6.91 -4.10 -5.62
N THR A 138 7.53 -3.57 -6.65
CA THR A 138 8.99 -3.45 -6.74
C THR A 138 9.39 -1.98 -6.67
N LEU A 139 10.59 -1.69 -6.18
CA LEU A 139 11.14 -0.34 -6.30
C LEU A 139 11.33 -0.03 -7.79
N GLU A 140 11.09 1.21 -8.21
CA GLU A 140 11.11 1.60 -9.64
C GLU A 140 12.45 1.33 -10.35
N ASP A 141 13.52 1.08 -9.61
CA ASP A 141 14.87 0.80 -10.14
C ASP A 141 15.17 -0.71 -10.34
N PHE A 142 14.17 -1.59 -10.24
CA PHE A 142 14.26 -3.05 -10.47
C PHE A 142 13.18 -3.58 -11.43
#